data_AF-A0A528ICX0-F1
#
_entry.id   AF-A0A528ICX0-F1
#
_cell.length_a   1.000
_cell.length_b   1.000
_cell.length_c   1.000
_cell.angle_alpha   90.00
_cell.angle_beta   90.00
_cell.angle_gamma   90.00
#
_symmetry.space_group_name_H-M   'P 1'
#
loop_
_entity.id
_entity.type
_entity.pdbx_description
1 polymer ?
#
loop_
_entity_poly.entity_id
_entity_poly.type
_entity_poly.pdbx_seq_one_letter_code
_entity_poly.pdbx_strand_id
1 'polypeptide(L)'
;MAPVGLTVYGPEVARSGLTGELDRFIAREGRLEVGERFFAVHSRTSIEAFYSLTGSTGGKHWPLVLDLFDMRPVCATLWIGDSALSSLQNLKGKTQPAQAAKGTIRSRFYCDNPVTNLVHVSDSESLMDEELRILRAHSTGTGDTSWRALNSGRISHSSFRVLLASLGNTQAPQSDISNSGDDAVANARAAFEHAEALAVSCGMLETVQGFLAGDFASLEYLLNRVGGLSAWDRLLLEAGLFAMPYW
;
A
#
# COMPACT_ATOMS: atom_id res chain seq x y z
N MET A 1 -27.73 -5.97 15.20
CA MET A 1 -26.95 -5.52 14.04
C MET A 1 -26.07 -6.69 13.61
N ALA A 2 -25.90 -6.92 12.32
CA ALA A 2 -24.94 -7.92 11.84
C ALA A 2 -23.51 -7.49 12.24
N PRO A 3 -22.58 -8.43 12.46
CA PRO A 3 -21.20 -8.08 12.78
C PRO A 3 -20.60 -7.20 11.69
N VAL A 4 -19.84 -6.19 12.09
CA VAL A 4 -19.21 -5.23 11.17
C VAL A 4 -17.70 -5.24 11.35
N GLY A 5 -16.98 -4.92 10.30
CA GLY A 5 -15.54 -4.68 10.35
C GLY A 5 -15.16 -3.51 9.45
N LEU A 6 -14.26 -2.67 9.94
CA LEU A 6 -13.78 -1.50 9.20
C LEU A 6 -12.49 -1.83 8.45
N THR A 7 -12.48 -1.44 7.17
CA THR A 7 -11.26 -1.26 6.38
C THR A 7 -11.08 0.19 5.99
N VAL A 8 -9.82 0.66 5.99
CA VAL A 8 -9.46 1.95 5.39
C VAL A 8 -8.48 1.68 4.26
N TYR A 9 -8.87 2.05 3.05
CA TYR A 9 -8.01 1.99 1.87
C TYR A 9 -7.15 3.25 1.81
N GLY A 10 -5.84 3.06 1.74
CA GLY A 10 -4.89 4.15 1.63
C GLY A 10 -4.97 4.87 0.28
N PRO A 11 -4.39 6.08 0.15
CA PRO A 11 -4.42 6.87 -1.08
C PRO A 11 -3.84 6.11 -2.29
N GLU A 12 -2.90 5.21 -2.04
CA GLU A 12 -2.26 4.37 -3.03
C GLU A 12 -3.23 3.38 -3.70
N VAL A 13 -4.34 3.00 -3.04
CA VAL A 13 -5.38 2.12 -3.61
C VAL A 13 -6.07 2.82 -4.77
N ALA A 14 -6.44 4.09 -4.59
CA ALA A 14 -7.04 4.91 -5.63
C ALA A 14 -6.08 5.09 -6.81
N ARG A 15 -4.82 5.45 -6.50
CA ARG A 15 -3.77 5.68 -7.51
C ARG A 15 -3.41 4.44 -8.31
N SER A 16 -3.54 3.27 -7.68
CA SER A 16 -3.31 1.98 -8.31
C SER A 16 -4.55 1.41 -9.01
N GLY A 17 -5.70 2.08 -8.91
CA GLY A 17 -6.96 1.63 -9.49
C GLY A 17 -7.51 0.33 -8.88
N LEU A 18 -7.20 0.04 -7.62
CA LEU A 18 -7.46 -1.29 -7.01
C LEU A 18 -8.74 -1.42 -6.20
N THR A 19 -9.52 -0.35 -6.03
CA THR A 19 -10.72 -0.39 -5.19
C THR A 19 -11.66 -1.53 -5.57
N GLY A 20 -11.99 -1.68 -6.85
CA GLY A 20 -12.88 -2.76 -7.30
C GLY A 20 -12.30 -4.16 -7.17
N GLU A 21 -10.99 -4.33 -7.31
CA GLU A 21 -10.34 -5.65 -7.13
C GLU A 21 -10.26 -6.04 -5.67
N LEU A 22 -9.93 -5.09 -4.78
CA LEU A 22 -9.94 -5.30 -3.34
C LEU A 22 -11.35 -5.60 -2.84
N ASP A 23 -12.35 -4.87 -3.33
CA ASP A 23 -13.75 -5.12 -2.99
C ASP A 23 -14.18 -6.55 -3.35
N ARG A 24 -13.90 -6.97 -4.59
CA ARG A 24 -14.21 -8.33 -5.06
C ARG A 24 -13.48 -9.39 -4.24
N PHE A 25 -12.21 -9.14 -3.93
CA PHE A 25 -11.39 -10.07 -3.16
C PHE A 25 -11.92 -10.23 -1.73
N ILE A 26 -12.17 -9.13 -1.02
CA ILE A 26 -12.70 -9.15 0.35
C ILE A 26 -14.09 -9.77 0.38
N ALA A 27 -14.97 -9.41 -0.57
CA ALA A 27 -16.30 -9.96 -0.64
C ALA A 27 -16.29 -11.47 -0.87
N ARG A 28 -15.44 -11.96 -1.79
CA ARG A 28 -15.35 -13.38 -2.13
C ARG A 28 -14.69 -14.21 -1.04
N GLU A 29 -13.50 -13.82 -0.59
CA GLU A 29 -12.73 -14.62 0.37
C GLU A 29 -13.27 -14.47 1.80
N GLY A 30 -13.77 -13.29 2.16
CA GLY A 30 -14.33 -13.01 3.48
C GLY A 30 -15.83 -13.32 3.60
N ARG A 31 -16.53 -13.55 2.47
CA ARG A 31 -18.00 -13.66 2.42
C ARG A 31 -18.69 -12.44 3.04
N LEU A 32 -18.17 -11.26 2.73
CA LEU A 32 -18.62 -9.99 3.29
C LEU A 32 -19.27 -9.12 2.21
N GLU A 33 -20.13 -8.22 2.64
CA GLU A 33 -20.77 -7.21 1.79
C GLU A 33 -20.42 -5.81 2.27
N VAL A 34 -20.34 -4.86 1.34
CA VAL A 34 -20.15 -3.45 1.70
C VAL A 34 -21.45 -2.91 2.28
N GLY A 35 -21.44 -2.54 3.55
CA GLY A 35 -22.57 -1.91 4.23
C GLY A 35 -22.55 -0.38 4.13
N GLU A 36 -21.39 0.22 4.36
CA GLU A 36 -21.18 1.67 4.28
C GLU A 36 -19.84 1.96 3.61
N ARG A 37 -19.80 3.01 2.80
CA ARG A 37 -18.58 3.56 2.20
C ARG A 37 -18.61 5.07 2.22
N PHE A 38 -17.51 5.67 2.65
CA PHE A 38 -17.30 7.11 2.58
C PHE A 38 -15.81 7.44 2.42
N PHE A 39 -15.52 8.67 2.04
CA PHE A 39 -14.16 9.17 1.82
C PHE A 39 -13.81 10.21 2.87
N ALA A 40 -12.56 10.24 3.29
CA ALA A 40 -12.05 11.24 4.22
C ALA A 40 -10.71 11.80 3.75
N VAL A 41 -10.37 13.02 4.15
CA VAL A 41 -9.05 13.62 3.88
C VAL A 41 -8.42 14.02 5.20
N HIS A 42 -7.22 13.51 5.45
CA HIS A 42 -6.50 13.74 6.71
C HIS A 42 -5.37 14.76 6.54
N SER A 43 -5.19 15.63 7.53
CA SER A 43 -3.93 16.32 7.77
C SER A 43 -2.97 15.42 8.54
N ARG A 44 -1.67 15.76 8.58
CA ARG A 44 -0.68 15.10 9.46
C ARG A 44 -1.19 14.88 10.89
N THR A 45 -1.77 15.91 11.51
CA THR A 45 -2.27 15.82 12.89
C THR A 45 -3.40 14.81 13.03
N SER A 46 -4.34 14.78 12.08
CA SER A 46 -5.46 13.86 12.15
C SER A 46 -5.08 12.40 11.88
N ILE A 47 -4.11 12.16 10.97
CA ILE A 47 -3.62 10.81 10.73
C ILE A 47 -2.73 10.32 11.88
N GLU A 48 -1.96 11.21 12.52
CA GLU A 48 -1.22 10.89 13.75
C GLU A 48 -2.17 10.51 14.89
N ALA A 49 -3.28 11.25 15.06
CA ALA A 49 -4.31 10.91 16.03
C ALA A 49 -4.92 9.53 15.77
N PHE A 50 -5.17 9.19 14.49
CA PHE A 50 -5.68 7.88 14.08
C PHE A 50 -4.73 6.74 14.49
N TYR A 51 -3.45 6.81 14.12
CA TYR A 51 -2.49 5.75 14.44
C TYR A 51 -2.05 5.73 15.91
N SER A 52 -2.21 6.84 16.64
CA SER A 52 -1.95 6.90 18.08
C SER A 52 -2.86 5.99 18.90
N LEU A 53 -4.06 5.67 18.39
CA LEU A 53 -5.00 4.76 19.05
C LEU A 53 -4.40 3.38 19.32
N THR A 54 -3.49 2.92 18.47
CA THR A 54 -2.79 1.63 18.60
C THR A 54 -1.32 1.78 18.98
N GLY A 55 -0.85 3.00 19.27
CA GLY A 55 0.56 3.29 19.50
C GLY A 55 1.44 3.13 18.24
N SER A 56 0.85 3.13 17.05
CA SER A 56 1.54 2.87 15.77
C SER A 56 2.14 4.13 15.15
N THR A 57 2.70 5.02 15.96
CA THR A 57 3.31 6.31 15.54
C THR A 57 4.84 6.32 15.67
N GLY A 58 5.44 5.16 15.89
CA GLY A 58 6.89 4.98 16.04
C GLY A 58 7.57 4.36 14.82
N GLY A 59 8.90 4.28 14.86
CA GLY A 59 9.72 3.61 13.83
C GLY A 59 10.27 4.56 12.76
N LYS A 60 11.29 4.08 12.03
CA LYS A 60 12.03 4.92 11.08
C LYS A 60 11.22 5.34 9.84
N HIS A 61 10.19 4.57 9.48
CA HIS A 61 9.34 4.83 8.31
C HIS A 61 8.09 5.67 8.64
N TRP A 62 7.84 6.00 9.91
CA TRP A 62 6.66 6.79 10.31
C TRP A 62 6.54 8.14 9.58
N PRO A 63 7.63 8.91 9.35
CA PRO A 63 7.54 10.13 8.57
C PRO A 63 6.94 9.92 7.17
N LEU A 64 7.23 8.79 6.52
CA LEU A 64 6.67 8.44 5.21
C LEU A 64 5.18 8.10 5.29
N VAL A 65 4.72 7.51 6.39
CA VAL A 65 3.28 7.26 6.62
C VAL A 65 2.56 8.59 6.75
N LEU A 66 3.09 9.53 7.54
CA LEU A 66 2.53 10.88 7.60
C LEU A 66 2.50 11.53 6.22
N ASP A 67 3.61 11.48 5.48
CA ASP A 67 3.72 12.04 4.14
C ASP A 67 2.75 11.38 3.16
N LEU A 68 2.47 10.08 3.29
CA LEU A 68 1.53 9.33 2.44
C LEU A 68 0.10 9.87 2.59
N PHE A 69 -0.35 10.10 3.82
CA PHE A 69 -1.74 10.48 4.11
C PHE A 69 -1.99 11.99 4.10
N ASP A 70 -0.95 12.82 4.25
CA ASP A 70 -1.11 14.27 4.38
C ASP A 70 -1.81 14.90 3.17
N MET A 71 -3.00 15.45 3.43
CA MET A 71 -3.91 16.05 2.46
C MET A 71 -4.28 15.11 1.29
N ARG A 72 -4.26 13.80 1.52
CA ARG A 72 -4.68 12.79 0.53
C ARG A 72 -5.95 12.06 0.99
N PRO A 73 -6.84 11.69 0.05
CA PRO A 73 -8.07 11.01 0.42
C PRO A 73 -7.78 9.56 0.80
N VAL A 74 -8.61 9.05 1.71
CA VAL A 74 -8.73 7.63 2.06
C VAL A 74 -10.17 7.18 1.81
N CYS A 75 -10.39 5.88 1.64
CA CYS A 75 -11.72 5.29 1.50
C CYS A 75 -12.01 4.38 2.69
N ALA A 76 -12.90 4.79 3.58
CA ALA A 76 -13.40 3.97 4.66
C ALA A 76 -14.54 3.09 4.15
N THR A 77 -14.47 1.79 4.42
CA THR A 77 -15.50 0.81 4.06
C THR A 77 -15.83 -0.04 5.28
N LEU A 78 -17.10 -0.04 5.68
CA LEU A 78 -17.64 -0.96 6.67
C LEU A 78 -18.20 -2.19 5.95
N TRP A 79 -17.65 -3.34 6.31
CA TRP A 79 -18.03 -4.64 5.78
C TRP A 79 -18.96 -5.34 6.75
N ILE A 80 -20.01 -5.95 6.22
CA ILE A 80 -21.04 -6.68 6.96
C ILE A 80 -20.95 -8.15 6.60
N GLY A 81 -21.01 -9.01 7.61
CA GLY A 81 -21.08 -10.46 7.43
C GLY A 81 -20.66 -11.20 8.68
N ASP A 82 -20.72 -12.53 8.62
CA ASP A 82 -20.32 -13.37 9.74
C ASP A 82 -18.83 -13.15 10.05
N SER A 83 -18.54 -12.84 11.32
CA SER A 83 -17.16 -12.62 11.79
C SER A 83 -16.39 -11.59 10.94
N ALA A 84 -17.05 -10.53 10.47
CA ALA A 84 -16.49 -9.54 9.54
C ALA A 84 -15.10 -9.04 9.95
N LEU A 85 -14.94 -8.59 11.21
CA LEU A 85 -13.66 -8.06 11.70
C LEU A 85 -12.52 -9.07 11.62
N SER A 86 -12.72 -10.29 12.14
CA SER A 86 -11.66 -11.31 12.14
C SER A 86 -11.36 -11.83 10.73
N SER A 87 -12.37 -11.93 9.87
CA SER A 87 -12.20 -12.25 8.45
C SER A 87 -11.31 -11.20 7.75
N LEU A 88 -11.58 -9.92 7.95
CA LEU A 88 -10.74 -8.84 7.41
C LEU A 88 -9.30 -8.87 7.96
N GLN A 89 -9.12 -9.13 9.26
CA GLN A 89 -7.80 -9.23 9.89
C GLN A 89 -6.98 -10.37 9.27
N ASN A 90 -7.60 -11.53 9.01
CA ASN A 90 -6.97 -12.66 8.36
C ASN A 90 -6.60 -12.35 6.90
N LEU A 91 -7.48 -11.65 6.17
CA LEU A 91 -7.25 -11.28 4.77
C LEU A 91 -6.21 -10.18 4.59
N LYS A 92 -6.01 -9.27 5.57
CA LYS A 92 -5.08 -8.15 5.47
C LYS A 92 -3.63 -8.60 5.25
N GLY A 93 -3.17 -9.61 6.00
CA GLY A 93 -1.77 -10.04 6.04
C GLY A 93 -0.88 -9.15 6.92
N LYS A 94 0.36 -9.58 7.20
CA LYS A 94 1.31 -8.84 8.04
C LYS A 94 1.72 -7.51 7.40
N THR A 95 2.00 -6.50 8.23
CA THR A 95 2.38 -5.14 7.78
C THR A 95 3.61 -5.15 6.89
N GLN A 96 4.62 -5.96 7.24
CA GLN A 96 5.76 -6.22 6.35
C GLN A 96 5.36 -7.31 5.33
N PRO A 97 5.27 -7.00 4.03
CA PRO A 97 4.75 -7.95 3.04
C PRO A 97 5.59 -9.21 2.86
N ALA A 98 6.91 -9.15 3.11
CA ALA A 98 7.79 -10.33 3.13
C ALA A 98 7.38 -11.39 4.16
N GLN A 99 6.62 -10.99 5.18
CA GLN A 99 6.10 -11.86 6.24
C GLN A 99 4.60 -12.13 6.09
N ALA A 100 3.95 -11.62 5.04
CA ALA A 100 2.54 -11.82 4.81
C ALA A 100 2.29 -13.24 4.27
N ALA A 101 1.33 -13.94 4.86
CA ALA A 101 0.94 -15.27 4.39
C ALA A 101 0.41 -15.21 2.95
N LYS A 102 0.60 -16.31 2.20
CA LYS A 102 0.05 -16.44 0.85
C LYS A 102 -1.48 -16.34 0.87
N GLY A 103 -2.04 -15.72 -0.16
CA GLY A 103 -3.49 -15.51 -0.28
C GLY A 103 -4.03 -14.37 0.58
N THR A 104 -3.17 -13.50 1.13
CA THR A 104 -3.59 -12.26 1.81
C THR A 104 -3.49 -11.09 0.85
N ILE A 105 -4.15 -9.97 1.17
CA ILE A 105 -4.10 -8.74 0.37
C ILE A 105 -2.65 -8.31 0.16
N ARG A 106 -1.86 -8.25 1.23
CA ARG A 106 -0.47 -7.80 1.17
C ARG A 106 0.47 -8.76 0.44
N SER A 107 0.15 -10.05 0.33
CA SER A 107 0.96 -10.97 -0.48
C SER A 107 0.56 -11.02 -1.96
N ARG A 108 -0.72 -10.80 -2.25
CA ARG A 108 -1.32 -10.93 -3.58
C ARG A 108 -1.21 -9.68 -4.43
N PHE A 109 -1.39 -8.51 -3.83
CA PHE A 109 -1.54 -7.24 -4.56
C PHE A 109 -0.24 -6.44 -4.57
N TYR A 110 0.90 -7.07 -4.89
CA TYR A 110 2.23 -6.41 -5.05
C TYR A 110 2.66 -5.43 -3.93
N CYS A 111 2.19 -5.59 -2.70
CA CYS A 111 2.78 -4.84 -1.60
C CYS A 111 4.22 -5.30 -1.40
N ASP A 112 5.17 -4.36 -1.38
CA ASP A 112 6.59 -4.65 -1.17
C ASP A 112 7.23 -3.87 -0.02
N ASN A 113 6.44 -3.05 0.67
CA ASN A 113 6.92 -2.22 1.76
C ASN A 113 5.83 -1.99 2.82
N PRO A 114 6.19 -1.56 4.04
CA PRO A 114 5.24 -1.42 5.15
C PRO A 114 4.43 -0.11 5.10
N VAL A 115 4.77 0.85 4.24
CA VAL A 115 4.14 2.18 4.17
C VAL A 115 2.93 2.17 3.23
N THR A 116 3.10 1.70 1.99
CA THR A 116 2.04 1.64 0.97
C THR A 116 1.52 0.22 0.83
N ASN A 117 0.91 -0.30 1.90
CA ASN A 117 0.44 -1.69 1.99
C ASN A 117 -1.08 -1.85 1.83
N LEU A 118 -1.71 -0.87 1.15
CA LEU A 118 -3.08 -0.81 0.66
C LEU A 118 -4.16 -0.61 1.73
N VAL A 119 -4.18 -1.44 2.77
CA VAL A 119 -5.34 -1.55 3.66
C VAL A 119 -4.96 -1.53 5.14
N HIS A 120 -5.66 -0.68 5.89
CA HIS A 120 -5.83 -0.80 7.33
C HIS A 120 -7.10 -1.59 7.65
N VAL A 121 -7.07 -2.33 8.76
CA VAL A 121 -8.21 -3.04 9.35
C VAL A 121 -8.12 -2.81 10.84
N SER A 122 -9.23 -2.42 11.48
CA SER A 122 -9.29 -2.20 12.93
C SER A 122 -8.86 -3.43 13.74
N ASP A 123 -8.29 -3.20 14.92
CA ASP A 123 -7.80 -4.30 15.77
C ASP A 123 -8.88 -4.83 16.73
N SER A 124 -9.87 -4.00 17.10
CA SER A 124 -11.01 -4.39 17.95
C SER A 124 -12.25 -3.56 17.62
N GLU A 125 -13.42 -4.00 18.12
CA GLU A 125 -14.66 -3.22 18.01
C GLU A 125 -14.55 -1.85 18.71
N SER A 126 -13.94 -1.81 19.91
CA SER A 126 -13.75 -0.55 20.64
C SER A 126 -12.84 0.44 19.90
N LEU A 127 -11.77 -0.04 19.27
CA LEU A 127 -10.88 0.79 18.46
C LEU A 127 -11.57 1.24 17.18
N MET A 128 -12.37 0.37 16.56
CA MET A 128 -13.15 0.71 15.37
C MET A 128 -14.09 1.91 15.61
N ASP A 129 -14.74 2.00 16.78
CA ASP A 129 -15.58 3.15 17.13
C ASP A 129 -14.77 4.46 17.22
N GLU A 130 -13.58 4.40 17.82
CA GLU A 130 -12.65 5.53 17.93
C GLU A 130 -12.13 5.97 16.55
N GLU A 131 -11.71 4.99 15.74
CA GLU A 131 -11.25 5.17 14.36
C GLU A 131 -12.34 5.81 13.49
N LEU A 132 -13.58 5.29 13.56
CA LEU A 132 -14.73 5.82 12.83
C LEU A 132 -15.04 7.27 13.21
N ARG A 133 -14.89 7.63 14.48
CA ARG A 133 -15.10 9.03 14.90
C ARG A 133 -14.11 9.97 14.22
N ILE A 134 -12.82 9.59 14.20
CA ILE A 134 -11.77 10.38 13.54
C ILE A 134 -12.04 10.46 12.03
N LEU A 135 -12.35 9.33 11.39
CA LEU A 135 -12.64 9.27 9.96
C LEU A 135 -13.87 10.13 9.59
N ARG A 136 -14.96 10.01 10.36
CA ARG A 136 -16.21 10.75 10.09
C ARG A 136 -16.06 12.25 10.31
N ALA A 137 -15.26 12.67 11.29
CA ALA A 137 -14.95 14.10 11.49
C ALA A 137 -14.21 14.74 10.30
N HIS A 138 -13.55 13.92 9.46
CA HIS A 138 -12.80 14.35 8.28
C HIS A 138 -13.46 13.88 6.98
N SER A 139 -14.74 13.49 7.03
CA SER A 139 -15.47 12.97 5.89
C SER A 139 -15.68 14.04 4.82
N THR A 140 -15.51 13.63 3.56
CA THR A 140 -15.79 14.40 2.36
C THR A 140 -17.04 13.89 1.63
N GLY A 141 -17.78 12.95 2.24
CA GLY A 141 -19.00 12.36 1.71
C GLY A 141 -18.80 10.99 1.06
N THR A 142 -19.78 10.57 0.27
CA THR A 142 -19.85 9.22 -0.33
C THR A 142 -19.55 9.20 -1.83
N GLY A 143 -19.35 10.36 -2.45
CA GLY A 143 -19.06 10.47 -3.88
C GLY A 143 -17.65 10.00 -4.23
N ASP A 144 -17.54 9.07 -5.18
CA ASP A 144 -16.27 8.40 -5.53
C ASP A 144 -15.56 8.98 -6.77
N THR A 145 -16.12 10.02 -7.40
CA THR A 145 -15.60 10.58 -8.66
C THR A 145 -14.14 11.05 -8.52
N SER A 146 -13.85 11.86 -7.51
CA SER A 146 -12.49 12.35 -7.25
C SER A 146 -11.54 11.22 -6.85
N TRP A 147 -12.04 10.21 -6.14
CA TRP A 147 -11.26 9.03 -5.78
C TRP A 147 -10.85 8.22 -7.02
N ARG A 148 -11.80 7.92 -7.91
CA ARG A 148 -11.53 7.19 -9.16
C ARG A 148 -10.61 7.95 -10.10
N ALA A 149 -10.70 9.28 -10.12
CA ALA A 149 -9.86 10.14 -10.95
C ALA A 149 -8.37 10.09 -10.56
N LEU A 150 -8.03 9.59 -9.37
CA LEU A 150 -6.64 9.41 -8.94
C LEU A 150 -5.93 8.25 -9.64
N ASN A 151 -6.67 7.34 -10.28
CA ASN A 151 -6.09 6.18 -10.95
C ASN A 151 -5.06 6.61 -11.98
N SER A 152 -3.81 6.19 -11.76
CA SER A 152 -2.67 6.51 -12.62
C SER A 152 -2.51 5.58 -13.83
N GLY A 153 -3.29 4.50 -13.90
CA GLY A 153 -3.14 3.43 -14.88
C GLY A 153 -1.98 2.48 -14.61
N ARG A 154 -1.27 2.62 -13.48
CA ARG A 154 -0.13 1.79 -13.07
C ARG A 154 -0.20 1.41 -11.60
N ILE A 155 0.52 0.35 -11.23
CA ILE A 155 0.71 -0.09 -9.84
C ILE A 155 1.48 1.03 -9.10
N SER A 156 0.80 1.75 -8.20
CA SER A 156 1.30 2.96 -7.53
C SER A 156 1.53 2.77 -6.04
N HIS A 157 1.86 1.56 -5.61
CA HIS A 157 2.15 1.19 -4.21
C HIS A 157 3.36 0.26 -4.08
N SER A 158 4.04 -0.06 -5.19
CA SER A 158 5.19 -0.95 -5.22
C SER A 158 6.46 -0.18 -5.55
N SER A 159 7.41 -0.19 -4.62
CA SER A 159 8.76 0.33 -4.80
C SER A 159 9.51 -0.40 -5.93
N PHE A 160 9.32 -1.71 -6.07
CA PHE A 160 9.91 -2.51 -7.15
C PHE A 160 9.41 -2.10 -8.53
N ARG A 161 8.11 -1.82 -8.69
CA ARG A 161 7.58 -1.34 -9.97
C ARG A 161 8.15 0.04 -10.33
N VAL A 162 8.33 0.93 -9.35
CA VAL A 162 8.99 2.22 -9.57
C VAL A 162 10.46 2.04 -9.96
N LEU A 163 11.20 1.17 -9.25
CA LEU A 163 12.59 0.85 -9.56
C LEU A 163 12.73 0.32 -11.00
N LEU A 164 11.94 -0.68 -11.38
CA LEU A 164 11.97 -1.25 -12.73
C LEU A 164 11.66 -0.19 -13.80
N ALA A 165 10.63 0.62 -13.58
CA ALA A 165 10.28 1.71 -14.51
C ALA A 165 11.42 2.73 -14.65
N SER A 166 12.09 3.05 -13.55
CA SER A 166 13.25 3.94 -13.49
C SER A 166 14.44 3.42 -14.30
N LEU A 167 14.55 2.09 -14.43
CA LEU A 167 15.58 1.40 -15.22
C LEU A 167 15.14 1.16 -16.68
N GLY A 168 14.02 1.72 -17.11
CA GLY A 168 13.53 1.63 -18.49
C GLY A 168 12.50 0.54 -18.76
N ASN A 169 12.00 -0.16 -17.73
CA ASN A 169 10.91 -1.12 -17.90
C ASN A 169 9.58 -0.40 -18.14
N THR A 170 9.16 -0.35 -19.41
CA THR A 170 7.88 0.25 -19.81
C THR A 170 6.70 -0.71 -19.72
N GLN A 171 6.90 -1.97 -19.28
CA GLN A 171 5.98 -3.09 -19.52
C GLN A 171 5.22 -3.62 -18.30
N ALA A 172 4.99 -2.87 -17.22
CA ALA A 172 4.19 -3.38 -16.09
C ALA A 172 2.78 -2.76 -16.04
N PRO A 173 1.85 -3.14 -16.94
CA PRO A 173 0.47 -2.68 -16.88
C PRO A 173 -0.21 -3.17 -15.60
N GLN A 174 -1.22 -2.44 -15.12
CA GLN A 174 -2.04 -2.82 -13.97
C GLN A 174 -2.65 -4.25 -14.11
N SER A 175 -2.83 -4.74 -15.35
CA SER A 175 -3.35 -6.08 -15.65
C SER A 175 -2.51 -7.22 -15.08
N ASP A 176 -1.25 -6.98 -14.73
CA ASP A 176 -0.36 -7.99 -14.14
C ASP A 176 -0.85 -8.50 -12.78
N ILE A 177 -1.71 -7.76 -12.07
CA ILE A 177 -2.24 -8.15 -10.75
C ILE A 177 -3.06 -9.44 -10.80
N SER A 178 -3.69 -9.72 -11.94
CA SER A 178 -4.41 -10.97 -12.14
C SER A 178 -3.47 -12.17 -12.33
N ASN A 179 -2.21 -11.92 -12.72
CA ASN A 179 -1.19 -12.93 -12.99
C ASN A 179 -0.10 -13.00 -11.91
N SER A 180 -0.04 -12.06 -10.96
CA SER A 180 0.77 -12.25 -9.75
C SER A 180 0.26 -13.46 -9.00
N GLY A 181 1.15 -14.42 -8.77
CA GLY A 181 0.89 -15.41 -7.74
C GLY A 181 0.67 -14.74 -6.40
N ASP A 182 -0.03 -15.42 -5.49
CA ASP A 182 -0.33 -14.92 -4.15
C ASP A 182 0.88 -15.04 -3.21
N ASP A 183 2.09 -14.75 -3.71
CA ASP A 183 3.39 -14.96 -3.05
C ASP A 183 4.29 -13.73 -3.23
N ALA A 184 4.33 -12.88 -2.20
CA ALA A 184 5.15 -11.67 -2.20
C ALA A 184 6.64 -11.95 -2.37
N VAL A 185 7.17 -13.04 -1.81
CA VAL A 185 8.60 -13.38 -1.90
C VAL A 185 8.96 -13.80 -3.31
N ALA A 186 8.07 -14.53 -3.99
CA ALA A 186 8.26 -14.85 -5.40
C ALA A 186 8.22 -13.60 -6.29
N ASN A 187 7.28 -12.70 -6.04
CA ASN A 187 7.18 -11.43 -6.75
C ASN A 187 8.43 -10.54 -6.53
N ALA A 188 8.93 -10.47 -5.29
CA ALA A 188 10.13 -9.72 -4.94
C ALA A 188 11.38 -10.27 -5.65
N ARG A 189 11.60 -11.58 -5.60
CA ARG A 189 12.73 -12.23 -6.29
C ARG A 189 12.72 -11.95 -7.79
N ALA A 190 11.57 -12.10 -8.45
CA ALA A 190 11.45 -11.79 -9.87
C ALA A 190 11.75 -10.32 -10.17
N ALA A 191 11.35 -9.41 -9.28
CA ALA A 191 11.68 -7.99 -9.41
C ALA A 191 13.18 -7.71 -9.22
N PHE A 192 13.85 -8.38 -8.28
CA PHE A 192 15.30 -8.26 -8.06
C PHE A 192 16.07 -8.68 -9.30
N GLU A 193 15.81 -9.90 -9.79
CA GLU A 193 16.47 -10.46 -10.98
C GLU A 193 16.30 -9.53 -12.19
N HIS A 194 15.10 -9.01 -12.39
CA HIS A 194 14.82 -8.09 -13.50
C HIS A 194 15.49 -6.71 -13.30
N ALA A 195 15.49 -6.18 -12.08
CA ALA A 195 16.15 -4.91 -11.78
C ALA A 195 17.65 -5.00 -12.03
N GLU A 196 18.32 -6.06 -11.59
CA GLU A 196 19.75 -6.27 -11.84
C GLU A 196 20.04 -6.40 -13.34
N ALA A 197 19.23 -7.17 -14.09
CA ALA A 197 19.41 -7.32 -15.54
C ALA A 197 19.29 -5.99 -16.30
N LEU A 198 18.32 -5.14 -15.93
CA LEU A 198 18.19 -3.80 -16.51
C LEU A 198 19.33 -2.87 -16.08
N ALA A 199 19.74 -2.97 -14.82
CA ALA A 199 20.81 -2.15 -14.24
C ALA A 199 22.17 -2.38 -14.91
N VAL A 200 22.46 -3.60 -15.35
CA VAL A 200 23.64 -3.90 -16.19
C VAL A 200 23.61 -3.07 -17.47
N SER A 201 22.45 -3.01 -18.13
CA SER A 201 22.30 -2.36 -19.43
C SER A 201 22.43 -0.83 -19.35
N CYS A 202 22.07 -0.22 -18.23
CA CYS A 202 22.17 1.22 -18.01
C CYS A 202 23.37 1.65 -17.13
N GLY A 203 24.25 0.72 -16.75
CA GLY A 203 25.46 1.00 -15.96
C GLY A 203 25.17 1.41 -14.51
N MET A 204 24.06 0.93 -13.94
CA MET A 204 23.62 1.25 -12.57
C MET A 204 23.64 0.05 -11.63
N LEU A 205 24.31 -1.04 -12.00
CA LEU A 205 24.26 -2.31 -11.25
C LEU A 205 24.63 -2.13 -9.77
N GLU A 206 25.75 -1.48 -9.46
CA GLU A 206 26.19 -1.28 -8.07
C GLU A 206 25.18 -0.47 -7.25
N THR A 207 24.60 0.59 -7.84
CA THR A 207 23.55 1.39 -7.21
C THR A 207 22.30 0.56 -6.93
N VAL A 208 21.86 -0.24 -7.90
CA VAL A 208 20.65 -1.05 -7.74
C VAL A 208 20.87 -2.12 -6.69
N GLN A 209 22.03 -2.80 -6.69
CA GLN A 209 22.39 -3.78 -5.67
C GLN A 209 22.48 -3.15 -4.28
N GLY A 210 23.06 -1.96 -4.16
CA GLY A 210 23.10 -1.23 -2.89
C GLY A 210 21.70 -0.86 -2.40
N PHE A 211 20.82 -0.36 -3.28
CA PHE A 211 19.42 -0.09 -2.92
C PHE A 211 18.71 -1.36 -2.44
N LEU A 212 18.84 -2.47 -3.17
CA LEU A 212 18.26 -3.77 -2.81
C LEU A 212 18.86 -4.36 -1.52
N ALA A 213 20.05 -3.91 -1.11
CA ALA A 213 20.66 -4.23 0.18
C ALA A 213 20.26 -3.26 1.31
N GLY A 214 19.41 -2.28 1.04
CA GLY A 214 18.96 -1.29 2.04
C GLY A 214 19.92 -0.12 2.28
N ASP A 215 20.83 0.16 1.34
CA ASP A 215 21.77 1.29 1.44
C ASP A 215 21.13 2.64 1.03
N PHE A 216 21.13 3.59 1.97
CA PHE A 216 20.61 4.94 1.76
C PHE A 216 21.42 5.73 0.73
N ALA A 217 22.75 5.56 0.68
CA ALA A 217 23.58 6.30 -0.28
C ALA A 217 23.27 5.88 -1.73
N SER A 218 23.00 4.60 -1.92
CA SER A 218 22.56 4.04 -3.21
C SER A 218 21.17 4.55 -3.62
N LEU A 219 20.23 4.70 -2.68
CA LEU A 219 18.95 5.37 -2.96
C LEU A 219 19.16 6.82 -3.43
N GLU A 220 19.96 7.61 -2.69
CA GLU A 220 20.25 8.99 -3.05
C GLU A 220 20.88 9.09 -4.46
N TYR A 221 21.82 8.20 -4.77
CA TYR A 221 22.41 8.15 -6.10
C TYR A 221 21.38 7.79 -7.17
N LEU A 222 20.53 6.78 -6.93
CA LEU A 222 19.43 6.40 -7.82
C LEU A 222 18.51 7.59 -8.10
N LEU A 223 18.07 8.30 -7.06
CA LEU A 223 17.17 9.46 -7.17
C LEU A 223 17.78 10.62 -7.95
N ASN A 224 19.09 10.85 -7.81
CA ASN A 224 19.82 11.88 -8.54
C ASN A 224 20.10 11.50 -10.00
N ARG A 225 20.24 10.20 -10.27
CA ARG A 225 20.57 9.70 -11.62
C ARG A 225 19.33 9.54 -12.50
N VAL A 226 18.21 9.11 -11.91
CA VAL A 226 16.95 8.89 -12.61
C VAL A 226 16.16 10.20 -12.67
N GLY A 227 16.08 10.79 -13.86
CA GLY A 227 15.23 11.95 -14.11
C GLY A 227 13.74 11.59 -14.17
N GLY A 228 12.86 12.56 -13.89
CA GLY A 228 11.41 12.41 -14.12
C GLY A 228 10.62 11.71 -13.02
N LEU A 229 11.24 11.38 -11.89
CA LEU A 229 10.53 10.84 -10.72
C LEU A 229 9.62 11.89 -10.07
N SER A 230 8.35 11.54 -9.89
CA SER A 230 7.42 12.36 -9.12
C SER A 230 7.69 12.25 -7.60
N ALA A 231 7.13 13.16 -6.81
CA ALA A 231 7.17 13.05 -5.35
C ALA A 231 6.59 11.73 -4.83
N TRP A 232 5.60 11.16 -5.55
CA TRP A 232 5.03 9.86 -5.23
C TRP A 232 6.01 8.71 -5.49
N ASP A 233 6.71 8.75 -6.62
CA ASP A 233 7.71 7.73 -6.96
C ASP A 233 8.87 7.73 -5.96
N ARG A 234 9.31 8.92 -5.51
CA ARG A 234 10.32 9.07 -4.44
C ARG A 234 9.87 8.47 -3.12
N LEU A 235 8.66 8.79 -2.67
CA LEU A 235 8.07 8.22 -1.46
C LEU A 235 8.05 6.68 -1.51
N LEU A 236 7.71 6.10 -2.67
CA LEU A 236 7.69 4.64 -2.84
C LEU A 236 9.10 4.02 -2.75
N LEU A 237 10.10 4.65 -3.36
CA LEU A 237 11.48 4.16 -3.27
C LEU A 237 12.03 4.25 -1.84
N GLU A 238 11.78 5.37 -1.16
CA GLU A 238 12.14 5.56 0.26
C GLU A 238 11.43 4.54 1.17
N ALA A 239 10.14 4.29 0.94
CA ALA A 239 9.38 3.27 1.65
C ALA A 239 9.94 1.86 1.40
N GLY A 240 10.29 1.55 0.15
CA GLY A 240 10.92 0.31 -0.26
C GLY A 240 12.23 0.04 0.49
N LEU A 241 13.06 1.07 0.69
CA LEU A 241 14.33 0.94 1.40
C LEU A 241 14.17 0.35 2.82
N PHE A 242 13.13 0.75 3.54
CA PHE A 242 12.82 0.20 4.87
C PHE A 242 12.38 -1.27 4.87
N ALA A 243 12.01 -1.80 3.69
CA ALA A 243 11.58 -3.18 3.51
C ALA A 243 12.71 -4.11 3.06
N MET A 244 13.80 -3.57 2.50
CA MET A 244 14.91 -4.35 1.92
C MET A 244 15.54 -5.37 2.87
N PRO A 245 15.76 -5.09 4.17
CA PRO A 245 16.30 -6.09 5.10
C PRO A 245 15.42 -7.33 5.33
N TYR A 246 14.19 -7.34 4.82
CA TYR A 246 13.24 -8.44 4.98
C TYR A 246 13.05 -9.27 3.71
N TRP A 247 13.53 -8.82 2.56
CA TRP A 247 13.47 -9.53 1.28
C TRP A 247 14.68 -10.46 1.13
#